data_AF-A0A6H1A418-F1
#
_entry.id   AF-A0A6H1A418-F1
#
_cell.length_a   1.000
_cell.length_b   1.000
_cell.length_c   1.000
_cell.angle_alpha   90.00
_cell.angle_beta   90.00
_cell.angle_gamma   90.00
#
_symmetry.space_group_name_H-M   'P 1'
#
loop_
_entity.id
_entity.type
_entity.pdbx_description
1 polymer ?
#
loop_
_entity_poly.entity_id
_entity_poly.type
_entity_poly.pdbx_seq_one_letter_code
_entity_poly.pdbx_strand_id
1 'polypeptide(L)'
;MDHQHLRISDVERERAAADLAEHYAEGRLTTDEHAERLDAIWSARTGADLAPIFDDLPHPARGAVARPAAHADHAANHAAGRSGTERGRDRLRGLSGALRALPRLPVIAVLVLLSAITHLPFWILIFFVVCGSWGHRAHRTWR
;
A
#
# COMPACT_ATOMS: atom_id res chain seq x y z
N MET A 1 17.67 17.27 5.10
CA MET A 1 18.20 16.08 4.40
C MET A 1 17.25 15.82 3.26
N ASP A 2 17.70 16.04 2.03
CA ASP A 2 16.82 16.06 0.86
C ASP A 2 16.46 14.62 0.45
N HIS A 3 15.40 14.08 1.06
CA HIS A 3 14.91 12.71 0.82
C HIS A 3 14.49 12.46 -0.63
N GLN A 4 14.35 13.51 -1.44
CA GLN A 4 13.95 13.43 -2.84
C GLN A 4 14.96 12.68 -3.72
N HIS A 5 16.25 12.80 -3.43
CA HIS A 5 17.30 12.10 -4.20
C HIS A 5 17.66 10.72 -3.62
N LEU A 6 17.04 10.34 -2.49
CA LEU A 6 17.25 9.04 -1.87
C LEU A 6 16.45 7.98 -2.62
N ARG A 7 17.05 6.80 -2.82
CA ARG A 7 16.36 5.63 -3.38
C ARG A 7 15.23 5.20 -2.43
N ILE A 8 14.03 5.04 -2.97
CA ILE A 8 12.86 4.61 -2.20
C ILE A 8 12.86 3.10 -2.00
N SER A 9 12.32 2.68 -0.86
CA SER A 9 12.07 1.28 -0.53
C SER A 9 10.77 0.76 -1.19
N ASP A 10 10.64 -0.56 -1.29
CA ASP A 10 9.39 -1.19 -1.74
C ASP A 10 8.19 -0.79 -0.88
N VAL A 11 8.42 -0.64 0.43
CA VAL A 11 7.40 -0.18 1.39
C VAL A 11 6.92 1.23 1.07
N GLU A 12 7.80 2.11 0.61
CA GLU A 12 7.40 3.47 0.20
C GLU A 12 6.59 3.45 -1.09
N ARG A 13 6.93 2.58 -2.05
CA ARG A 13 6.13 2.37 -3.25
C ARG A 13 4.74 1.81 -2.93
N GLU A 14 4.67 0.83 -2.05
CA GLU A 14 3.39 0.25 -1.61
C GLU A 14 2.52 1.28 -0.89
N ARG A 15 3.11 2.14 -0.06
CA ARG A 15 2.37 3.24 0.57
C ARG A 15 1.83 4.23 -0.46
N ALA A 16 2.65 4.62 -1.43
CA ALA A 16 2.21 5.49 -2.52
C ALA A 16 1.08 4.85 -3.33
N ALA A 17 1.17 3.56 -3.64
CA ALA A 17 0.12 2.83 -4.34
C ALA A 17 -1.18 2.76 -3.52
N ALA A 18 -1.09 2.58 -2.20
CA ALA A 18 -2.25 2.60 -1.31
C ALA A 18 -2.93 3.98 -1.27
N ASP A 19 -2.14 5.05 -1.17
CA ASP A 19 -2.63 6.43 -1.18
C ASP A 19 -3.32 6.75 -2.55
N LEU A 20 -2.74 6.30 -3.67
CA LEU A 20 -3.35 6.43 -5.00
C LEU A 20 -4.69 5.67 -5.12
N ALA A 21 -4.77 4.47 -4.53
CA ALA A 21 -5.98 3.66 -4.53
C ALA A 21 -7.12 4.31 -3.71
N GLU A 22 -6.79 5.05 -2.66
CA GLU A 22 -7.77 5.85 -1.89
C GLU A 22 -8.39 6.94 -2.77
N HIS A 23 -7.57 7.69 -3.52
CA HIS A 23 -8.06 8.70 -4.46
C HIS A 23 -8.92 8.13 -5.60
N TYR A 24 -8.60 6.93 -6.07
CA TYR A 24 -9.43 6.21 -7.03
C TYR A 24 -10.78 5.80 -6.41
N ALA A 25 -10.78 5.31 -5.16
CA ALA A 25 -12.01 4.96 -4.45
C ALA A 25 -12.91 6.19 -4.17
N GLU A 26 -12.32 7.37 -4.02
CA GLU A 26 -13.03 8.65 -3.94
C GLU A 26 -13.61 9.12 -5.29
N GLY A 27 -13.30 8.44 -6.40
CA GLY A 27 -13.78 8.78 -7.74
C GLY A 27 -13.08 9.99 -8.36
N ARG A 28 -11.90 10.38 -7.85
CA ARG A 28 -11.11 11.51 -8.38
C ARG A 28 -10.27 11.12 -9.59
N LEU A 29 -9.98 9.84 -9.73
CA LEU A 29 -9.22 9.27 -10.83
C LEU A 29 -10.13 8.33 -11.60
N THR A 30 -10.04 8.37 -12.92
CA THR A 30 -10.62 7.35 -13.78
C THR A 30 -9.81 6.04 -13.68
N THR A 31 -10.37 4.93 -14.15
CA THR A 31 -9.69 3.63 -14.17
C THR A 31 -8.38 3.67 -14.94
N ASP A 32 -8.37 4.37 -16.09
CA ASP A 32 -7.19 4.47 -16.96
C ASP A 32 -6.10 5.32 -16.30
N GLU A 33 -6.46 6.47 -15.71
CA GLU A 33 -5.51 7.32 -14.97
C GLU A 33 -4.93 6.61 -13.74
N HIS A 34 -5.76 5.84 -13.02
CA HIS A 34 -5.29 5.05 -11.90
C HIS A 34 -4.28 3.99 -12.34
N ALA A 35 -4.54 3.28 -13.45
CA ALA A 35 -3.62 2.28 -13.98
C ALA A 35 -2.29 2.88 -14.45
N GLU A 36 -2.33 4.00 -15.18
CA GLU A 36 -1.13 4.70 -15.66
C GLU A 36 -0.26 5.19 -14.51
N ARG A 37 -0.86 5.83 -13.50
CA ARG A 37 -0.13 6.33 -12.33
C ARG A 37 0.40 5.21 -11.44
N LEU A 38 -0.32 4.10 -11.34
CA LEU A 38 0.13 2.94 -10.58
C LEU A 38 1.41 2.35 -11.20
N ASP A 39 1.47 2.25 -12.54
CA ASP A 39 2.67 1.79 -13.24
C ASP A 39 3.86 2.74 -13.03
N ALA A 40 3.61 4.06 -13.06
CA ALA A 40 4.62 5.07 -12.75
C ALA A 40 5.18 4.93 -11.32
N ILE A 41 4.34 4.62 -10.33
CA ILE A 41 4.77 4.37 -8.93
C ILE A 41 5.69 3.15 -8.86
N TRP A 42 5.38 2.05 -9.55
CA TRP A 42 6.21 0.85 -9.53
C TRP A 42 7.55 1.05 -10.23
N SER A 43 7.58 1.92 -11.23
CA SER A 43 8.79 2.30 -11.95
C SER A 43 9.66 3.34 -11.23
N ALA A 44 9.09 4.07 -10.27
CA ALA A 44 9.79 5.09 -9.49
C ALA A 44 10.97 4.49 -8.69
N ARG A 45 12.10 5.20 -8.69
CA ARG A 45 13.31 4.79 -7.96
C ARG A 45 13.67 5.74 -6.84
N THR A 46 13.20 6.98 -6.89
CA THR A 46 13.50 8.04 -5.92
C THR A 46 12.24 8.75 -5.46
N GLY A 47 12.34 9.47 -4.33
CA GLY A 47 11.21 10.26 -3.83
C GLY A 47 10.83 11.39 -4.78
N ALA A 48 11.80 11.93 -5.54
CA ALA A 48 11.55 12.91 -6.59
C ALA A 48 10.67 12.35 -7.72
N ASP A 49 10.80 11.06 -8.04
CA ASP A 49 9.99 10.41 -9.09
C ASP A 49 8.52 10.25 -8.66
N LEU A 50 8.25 10.13 -7.35
CA LEU A 50 6.90 10.00 -6.82
C LEU A 50 6.16 11.35 -6.74
N ALA A 51 6.85 12.44 -6.43
CA ALA A 51 6.25 13.76 -6.26
C ALA A 51 5.32 14.19 -7.43
N PRO A 52 5.73 14.13 -8.71
CA PRO A 52 4.89 14.57 -9.82
C PRO A 52 3.65 13.70 -10.05
N ILE A 53 3.61 12.46 -9.53
CA ILE A 53 2.46 11.55 -9.69
C ILE A 53 1.24 12.02 -8.85
N PHE A 54 1.51 12.78 -7.77
CA PHE A 54 0.51 13.25 -6.82
C PHE A 54 0.30 14.77 -6.85
N ASP A 55 0.90 15.50 -7.80
CA ASP A 55 0.95 16.97 -7.79
C ASP A 55 -0.44 17.61 -7.97
N ASP A 56 -1.33 16.92 -8.67
CA ASP A 56 -2.73 17.30 -8.89
C ASP A 56 -3.71 16.67 -7.89
N LEU A 57 -3.23 15.81 -7.00
CA LEU A 57 -4.03 15.12 -5.99
C LEU A 57 -3.90 15.82 -4.64
N PRO A 58 -5.00 16.00 -3.89
CA PRO A 58 -4.91 16.53 -2.54
C PRO A 58 -4.10 15.58 -1.69
N HIS A 59 -3.06 16.10 -1.01
CA HIS A 59 -2.21 15.27 -0.18
C HIS A 59 -3.08 14.50 0.83
N PRO A 60 -2.95 13.16 0.92
CA PRO A 60 -3.76 12.39 1.86
C PRO A 60 -3.50 12.98 3.24
N ALA A 61 -4.55 13.59 3.81
CA ALA A 61 -4.49 14.18 5.12
C ALA A 61 -4.41 13.03 6.13
N ARG A 62 -3.22 12.43 6.28
CA ARG A 62 -2.90 11.53 7.37
C ARG A 62 -3.16 12.33 8.63
N GLY A 63 -4.31 12.05 9.25
CA GLY A 63 -5.03 12.94 10.13
C GLY A 63 -4.11 13.92 10.84
N ALA A 64 -4.19 15.19 10.46
CA ALA A 64 -3.81 16.27 11.35
C ALA A 64 -4.69 16.09 12.58
N VAL A 65 -4.21 15.35 13.57
CA VAL A 65 -4.70 15.44 14.93
C VAL A 65 -4.54 16.92 15.22
N ALA A 66 -5.65 17.65 15.24
CA ALA A 66 -5.69 19.05 15.58
C ALA A 66 -4.98 19.16 16.92
N ARG A 67 -3.73 19.62 16.90
CA ARG A 67 -2.95 19.88 18.09
C ARG A 67 -3.68 21.03 18.78
N PRO A 68 -4.32 20.81 19.95
CA PRO A 68 -4.95 21.91 20.66
C PRO A 68 -3.86 22.95 20.93
N ALA A 69 -4.22 24.21 20.67
CA ALA A 69 -3.33 25.36 20.74
C ALA A 69 -2.41 25.30 21.97
N ALA A 70 -1.13 25.04 21.73
CA ALA A 70 -0.08 25.15 22.73
C ALA A 70 0.20 26.63 23.00
N HIS A 71 -0.73 27.33 23.68
CA HIS A 71 -0.51 28.70 24.18
C HIS A 71 -1.26 29.04 25.49
N ALA A 72 -1.72 28.05 26.27
CA ALA A 72 -2.35 28.31 27.58
C ALA A 72 -1.58 27.79 28.82
N ASP A 73 -0.48 27.02 28.67
CA ASP A 73 0.03 26.20 29.79
C ASP A 73 1.34 26.65 30.45
N HIS A 74 1.92 27.79 30.06
CA HIS A 74 3.11 28.31 30.78
C HIS A 74 2.81 28.85 32.19
N ALA A 75 1.53 29.01 32.56
CA ALA A 75 1.12 29.42 33.90
C ALA A 75 0.79 28.25 34.85
N ALA A 76 0.61 27.03 34.35
CA ALA A 76 0.14 25.89 35.16
C ALA A 76 1.27 24.98 35.70
N ASN A 77 2.49 25.11 35.18
CA ASN A 77 3.58 24.15 35.43
C ASN A 77 4.37 24.36 36.74
N HIS A 78 4.00 25.30 37.60
CA HIS A 78 4.68 25.54 38.89
C HIS A 78 3.93 25.00 40.12
N ALA A 79 2.72 24.45 39.99
CA ALA A 79 1.87 24.11 41.15
C ALA A 79 1.56 22.62 41.35
N ALA A 80 1.92 21.71 40.44
CA ALA A 80 1.52 20.29 40.52
C ALA A 80 2.71 19.34 40.77
N GLY A 81 3.55 19.69 41.75
CA GLY A 81 4.36 18.69 42.45
C GLY A 81 3.52 18.01 43.53
N ARG A 82 3.38 16.68 43.44
CA ARG A 82 2.77 15.72 44.40
C ARG A 82 1.38 15.19 44.04
N SER A 83 1.36 14.09 43.30
CA SER A 83 0.53 12.90 43.50
C SER A 83 0.85 11.97 42.32
N GLY A 84 1.44 10.79 42.52
CA GLY A 84 0.75 9.68 43.15
C GLY A 84 0.01 8.88 42.08
N THR A 85 0.55 7.71 41.76
CA THR A 85 -0.20 6.53 41.28
C THR A 85 -0.91 6.58 39.92
N GLU A 86 -0.20 6.67 38.79
CA GLU A 86 -0.77 6.30 37.47
C GLU A 86 0.25 5.60 36.56
N ARG A 87 0.69 4.38 36.93
CA ARG A 87 1.53 3.52 36.07
C ARG A 87 0.85 2.23 35.60
N GLY A 88 -0.48 2.18 35.68
CA GLY A 88 -1.23 0.93 35.53
C GLY A 88 -2.59 1.03 34.84
N ARG A 89 -2.81 1.96 33.90
CA ARG A 89 -4.11 2.07 33.19
C ARG A 89 -4.05 2.21 31.66
N ASP A 90 -2.87 2.27 31.04
CA ASP A 90 -2.78 2.50 29.58
C ASP A 90 -2.59 1.23 28.72
N ARG A 91 -2.52 0.04 29.32
CA ARG A 91 -2.36 -1.22 28.55
C ARG A 91 -3.65 -1.73 27.88
N LEU A 92 -4.80 -1.07 28.07
CA LEU A 92 -6.09 -1.56 27.55
C LEU A 92 -6.81 -0.58 26.59
N ARG A 93 -6.20 0.58 26.26
CA ARG A 93 -6.72 1.50 25.22
C ARG A 93 -6.27 1.15 23.79
N GLY A 94 -5.53 0.06 23.61
CA GLY A 94 -5.07 -0.44 22.31
C GLY A 94 -6.07 -1.34 21.56
N LEU A 95 -7.28 -1.57 22.09
CA LEU A 95 -8.27 -2.50 21.53
C LEU A 95 -9.57 -1.80 21.09
N SER A 96 -9.48 -0.56 20.61
CA SER A 96 -10.67 0.22 20.22
C SER A 96 -10.68 0.66 18.75
N GLY A 97 -9.74 0.19 17.92
CA GLY A 97 -9.63 0.58 16.51
C GLY A 97 -9.46 -0.56 15.51
N ALA A 98 -9.45 -1.82 15.94
CA ALA A 98 -9.08 -2.97 15.10
C ALA A 98 -10.26 -3.82 14.58
N LEU A 99 -11.52 -3.40 14.79
CA LEU A 99 -12.71 -4.14 14.32
C LEU A 99 -13.63 -3.32 13.38
N ARG A 100 -13.04 -2.50 12.51
CA ARG A 100 -13.80 -1.82 11.43
C ARG A 100 -13.32 -2.15 10.02
N ALA A 101 -12.38 -3.08 9.90
CA ALA A 101 -11.99 -3.68 8.65
C ALA A 101 -12.57 -5.10 8.58
N LEU A 102 -13.13 -5.44 7.41
CA LEU A 102 -13.60 -6.76 6.93
C LEU A 102 -15.09 -7.08 7.10
N PRO A 103 -15.85 -6.87 6.01
CA PRO A 103 -16.53 -8.01 5.40
C PRO A 103 -16.09 -8.30 3.95
N ARG A 104 -14.86 -7.90 3.57
CA ARG A 104 -14.36 -8.08 2.18
C ARG A 104 -13.44 -9.30 1.97
N LEU A 105 -12.94 -9.94 3.03
CA LEU A 105 -12.14 -11.17 2.90
C LEU A 105 -12.84 -12.33 2.17
N PRO A 106 -14.13 -12.65 2.41
CA PRO A 106 -14.74 -13.79 1.72
C PRO A 106 -14.89 -13.51 0.21
N VAL A 107 -15.15 -12.25 -0.18
CA VAL A 107 -15.29 -11.86 -1.59
C VAL A 107 -13.96 -11.95 -2.33
N ILE A 108 -12.86 -11.47 -1.71
CA ILE A 108 -11.52 -11.55 -2.31
C ILE A 108 -11.08 -13.01 -2.45
N ALA A 109 -11.32 -13.85 -1.43
CA ALA A 109 -11.00 -15.28 -1.51
C ALA A 109 -11.77 -16.00 -2.64
N VAL A 110 -13.05 -15.66 -2.83
CA VAL A 110 -13.89 -16.21 -3.91
C VAL A 110 -13.41 -15.73 -5.29
N LEU A 111 -13.04 -14.45 -5.44
CA LEU A 111 -12.51 -13.91 -6.70
C LEU A 111 -11.16 -14.54 -7.08
N VAL A 112 -10.25 -14.75 -6.10
CA VAL A 112 -8.98 -15.44 -6.32
C VAL A 112 -9.20 -16.90 -6.69
N LEU A 113 -10.12 -17.59 -6.02
CA LEU A 113 -10.44 -18.99 -6.32
C LEU A 113 -11.05 -19.15 -7.72
N LEU A 114 -12.01 -18.27 -8.10
CA LEU A 114 -12.60 -18.25 -9.44
C LEU A 114 -11.58 -17.93 -10.54
N SER A 115 -10.67 -16.97 -10.31
CA SER A 115 -9.59 -16.62 -11.23
C SER A 115 -8.59 -17.77 -11.42
N ALA A 116 -8.18 -18.44 -10.33
CA ALA A 116 -7.29 -19.59 -10.38
C ALA A 116 -7.91 -20.75 -11.17
N ILE A 117 -9.18 -21.08 -10.93
CA ILE A 117 -9.91 -22.13 -11.66
C ILE A 117 -10.00 -21.81 -13.16
N THR A 118 -10.19 -20.53 -13.51
CA THR A 118 -10.36 -20.09 -14.90
C THR A 118 -9.04 -20.05 -15.69
N HIS A 119 -7.91 -19.77 -15.04
CA HIS A 119 -6.62 -19.61 -15.70
C HIS A 119 -5.71 -20.85 -15.70
N LEU A 120 -6.03 -21.88 -14.91
CA LEU A 120 -5.38 -23.20 -14.98
C LEU A 120 -5.32 -23.81 -16.40
N PRO A 121 -6.40 -23.84 -17.21
CA PRO A 121 -6.34 -24.43 -18.56
C PRO A 121 -5.49 -23.61 -19.54
N PHE A 122 -5.41 -22.29 -19.39
CA PHE A 122 -4.62 -21.41 -20.27
C PHE A 122 -3.12 -21.57 -20.01
N TRP A 123 -2.71 -21.64 -18.74
CA TRP A 123 -1.30 -21.89 -18.38
C TRP A 123 -0.85 -23.31 -18.75
N ILE A 124 -1.71 -24.33 -18.60
CA ILE A 124 -1.38 -25.71 -19.02
C ILE A 124 -1.20 -25.78 -20.53
N LEU A 125 -2.06 -25.12 -21.30
CA LEU A 125 -1.98 -25.10 -22.77
C LEU A 125 -0.75 -24.32 -23.25
N ILE A 126 -0.47 -23.15 -22.66
CA ILE A 126 0.77 -22.40 -22.93
C ILE A 126 2.01 -23.23 -22.57
N PHE A 127 2.02 -23.88 -21.40
CA PHE A 127 3.13 -24.73 -20.99
C PHE A 127 3.35 -25.88 -21.98
N PHE A 128 2.30 -26.56 -22.43
CA PHE A 128 2.42 -27.63 -23.41
C PHE A 128 2.87 -27.15 -24.79
N VAL A 129 2.43 -25.98 -25.24
CA VAL A 129 2.84 -25.39 -26.53
C VAL A 129 4.30 -24.95 -26.48
N VAL A 130 4.70 -24.26 -25.40
CA VAL A 130 6.07 -23.76 -25.21
C VAL A 130 7.04 -24.91 -24.98
N CYS A 131 6.70 -25.86 -24.10
CA CYS A 131 7.55 -27.01 -23.76
C CYS A 131 7.55 -28.09 -24.86
N GLY A 132 6.42 -28.30 -25.54
CA GLY A 132 6.30 -29.20 -26.68
C GLY A 132 7.15 -28.79 -27.89
N SER A 133 7.39 -27.48 -28.08
CA SER A 133 8.29 -26.98 -29.12
C SER A 133 9.79 -27.23 -28.86
N TRP A 134 10.17 -27.54 -27.61
CA TRP A 134 11.54 -27.87 -27.23
C TRP A 134 11.88 -29.36 -27.38
N GLY A 135 10.87 -30.25 -27.36
CA GLY A 135 11.08 -31.70 -27.39
C GLY A 135 11.33 -32.35 -28.76
N HIS A 136 11.06 -31.66 -29.88
CA HIS A 136 11.05 -32.31 -31.20
C HIS A 136 12.34 -32.17 -32.03
N ARG A 137 13.40 -31.56 -31.49
CA ARG A 137 14.62 -31.21 -32.25
C ARG A 137 15.95 -31.66 -31.61
N ALA A 138 15.99 -32.85 -31.01
CA ALA A 138 17.23 -33.36 -30.38
C ALA A 138 17.47 -34.87 -30.55
N HIS A 139 17.14 -35.48 -31.70
CA HIS A 139 17.47 -36.90 -31.95
C HIS A 139 17.91 -37.23 -33.39
N ARG A 140 18.54 -36.29 -34.12
CA ARG A 140 19.31 -36.64 -35.33
C ARG A 140 20.67 -35.96 -35.29
N THR A 141 21.72 -36.77 -35.48
CA THR A 141 23.15 -36.48 -35.31
C THR A 141 23.54 -36.54 -33.83
N TRP A 142 24.29 -37.52 -33.32
CA TRP A 142 25.56 -38.08 -33.80
C TRP A 142 25.76 -39.55 -33.36
N ARG A 143 26.30 -40.33 -34.32
CA ARG A 143 27.06 -41.60 -34.24
C ARG A 143 26.74 -42.64 -33.16
#